data_AF-A0A138AE56-F1
#
_entry.id   AF-A0A138AE56-F1
#
_cell.length_a   1.000
_cell.length_b   1.000
_cell.length_c   1.000
_cell.angle_alpha   90.00
_cell.angle_beta   90.00
_cell.angle_gamma   90.00
#
_symmetry.space_group_name_H-M   'P 1'
#
loop_
_entity.id
_entity.type
_entity.pdbx_description
1 polymer ?
#
loop_
_entity_poly.entity_id
_entity_poly.type
_entity_poly.pdbx_seq_one_letter_code
_entity_poly.pdbx_strand_id
1 'polypeptide(L)'
;MSTRFTVTNHAAAARAASKLPNALTMAATTIAVTSQQLRPHPDDPVPPNVALAALVKWQRGQARRESKISAVMLLLHEAGASERGLADALGMSRGTVAARLAEARAERDVEAEAASQ
;
A
#
# COMPACT_ATOMS: atom_id res chain seq x y z
N MET A 1 -1.95 -12.88 16.91
CA MET A 1 -0.50 -13.08 16.72
C MET A 1 0.15 -11.70 16.71
N SER A 2 1.18 -11.45 17.54
CA SER A 2 1.76 -10.11 17.70
C SER A 2 2.98 -9.94 16.78
N THR A 3 2.94 -8.99 15.85
CA THR A 3 4.12 -8.57 15.10
C THR A 3 5.11 -7.92 16.07
N ARG A 4 6.30 -8.50 16.23
CA ARG A 4 7.37 -7.90 17.04
C ARG A 4 8.10 -6.84 16.22
N PHE A 5 8.22 -5.64 16.78
CA PHE A 5 9.02 -4.56 16.24
C PHE A 5 10.39 -4.56 16.92
N THR A 6 11.44 -4.78 16.16
CA THR A 6 12.83 -4.75 16.64
C THR A 6 13.53 -3.59 15.97
N VAL A 7 13.82 -2.54 16.73
CA VAL A 7 14.47 -1.32 16.23
C VAL A 7 15.97 -1.41 16.46
N THR A 8 16.75 -1.43 15.39
CA THR A 8 18.22 -1.38 15.44
C THR A 8 18.77 0.04 15.26
N ASN A 9 18.01 0.93 14.61
CA ASN A 9 18.32 2.34 14.45
C ASN A 9 17.11 3.19 14.84
N HIS A 10 17.15 3.77 16.04
CA HIS A 10 16.05 4.55 16.60
C HIS A 10 15.72 5.80 15.78
N ALA A 11 16.73 6.50 15.24
CA ALA A 11 16.50 7.69 14.44
C ALA A 11 15.82 7.38 13.11
N ALA A 12 16.24 6.30 12.43
CA ALA A 12 15.59 5.85 11.20
C ALA A 12 14.15 5.38 11.46
N ALA A 13 13.94 4.60 12.53
CA ALA A 13 12.61 4.12 12.90
C ALA A 13 11.64 5.27 13.25
N ALA A 14 12.10 6.29 13.99
CA ALA A 14 11.29 7.46 14.30
C ALA A 14 10.87 8.24 13.05
N ARG A 15 11.79 8.39 12.08
CA ARG A 15 11.48 9.02 10.77
C ARG A 15 10.51 8.20 9.93
N ALA A 16 10.61 6.87 9.97
CA ALA A 16 9.66 6.00 9.28
C ALA A 16 8.27 6.09 9.92
N ALA A 17 8.23 6.05 11.25
CA ALA A 17 6.99 6.18 12.02
C ALA A 17 6.28 7.52 11.78
N SER A 18 7.01 8.64 11.68
CA SER A 18 6.42 9.95 11.39
C SER A 18 5.80 10.07 10.00
N LYS A 19 6.23 9.23 9.03
CA LYS A 19 5.68 9.17 7.67
C LYS A 19 4.44 8.27 7.55
N LEU A 20 4.20 7.38 8.51
CA LEU A 20 3.09 6.42 8.46
C LEU A 20 1.71 7.07 8.30
N PRO A 21 1.35 8.15 9.03
CA PRO A 21 0.02 8.75 8.90
C PRO A 21 -0.27 9.23 7.47
N ASN A 22 0.71 9.85 6.81
CA ASN A 22 0.57 10.30 5.43
C ASN A 22 0.48 9.11 4.45
N ALA A 23 1.34 8.10 4.60
CA ALA A 23 1.31 6.92 3.74
C ALA A 23 -0.03 6.16 3.84
N LEU A 24 -0.56 6.00 5.05
CA LEU A 24 -1.89 5.43 5.28
C LEU A 24 -3.00 6.26 4.62
N THR A 25 -2.92 7.59 4.74
CA THR A 25 -3.88 8.51 4.10
C THR A 25 -3.84 8.41 2.58
N MET A 26 -2.65 8.30 1.98
CA MET A 26 -2.49 8.13 0.54
C MET A 26 -3.04 6.78 0.06
N ALA A 27 -2.79 5.70 0.80
CA ALA A 27 -3.33 4.38 0.50
C ALA A 27 -4.87 4.39 0.59
N ALA A 28 -5.43 4.94 1.68
CA ALA A 28 -6.87 5.06 1.87
C ALA A 28 -7.54 5.89 0.77
N THR A 29 -6.97 7.05 0.44
CA THR A 29 -7.47 7.91 -0.65
C THR A 29 -7.43 7.19 -1.99
N THR A 30 -6.35 6.48 -2.30
CA THR A 30 -6.22 5.72 -3.56
C THR A 30 -7.28 4.63 -3.66
N ILE A 31 -7.52 3.89 -2.57
CA ILE A 31 -8.57 2.86 -2.50
C ILE A 31 -9.95 3.51 -2.68
N ALA A 32 -10.23 4.59 -1.94
CA ALA A 32 -11.51 5.30 -2.01
C ALA A 32 -11.81 5.79 -3.43
N VAL A 33 -10.87 6.52 -4.05
CA VAL A 33 -11.03 7.06 -5.41
C VAL A 33 -11.21 5.95 -6.44
N THR A 34 -10.39 4.89 -6.37
CA THR A 34 -10.50 3.80 -7.34
C THR A 34 -11.76 2.96 -7.15
N SER A 35 -12.27 2.84 -5.91
CA SER A 35 -13.48 2.07 -5.59
C SER A 35 -14.78 2.83 -5.85
N GLN A 36 -14.71 4.14 -6.08
CA GLN A 36 -15.90 5.01 -6.18
C GLN A 36 -16.93 4.50 -7.21
N GLN A 37 -16.47 4.01 -8.36
CA GLN A 37 -17.36 3.51 -9.42
C GLN A 37 -18.02 2.16 -9.10
N LEU A 38 -17.54 1.46 -8.07
CA LEU A 38 -18.15 0.23 -7.56
C LEU A 38 -19.22 0.50 -6.50
N ARG A 39 -19.49 1.78 -6.19
CA ARG A 39 -20.44 2.21 -5.15
C ARG A 39 -21.55 3.07 -5.76
N PRO A 40 -22.37 2.51 -6.68
CA PRO A 40 -23.55 3.21 -7.21
C PRO A 40 -24.54 3.54 -6.08
N HIS A 41 -25.39 4.55 -6.29
CA HIS A 41 -26.47 4.83 -5.36
C HIS A 41 -27.46 3.65 -5.35
N PRO A 42 -27.98 3.20 -4.18
CA PRO A 42 -28.89 2.05 -4.12
C PRO A 42 -30.15 2.17 -5.00
N ASP A 43 -30.61 3.40 -5.20
CA ASP A 43 -31.82 3.71 -5.99
C ASP A 43 -31.56 3.91 -7.49
N ASP A 44 -30.28 3.95 -7.91
CA ASP A 44 -29.93 4.11 -9.31
C ASP A 44 -29.88 2.74 -10.02
N PRO A 45 -30.62 2.53 -11.13
CA PRO A 45 -30.46 1.32 -11.92
C PRO A 45 -29.05 1.27 -12.50
N VAL A 46 -28.36 0.14 -12.32
CA VAL A 46 -27.00 -0.08 -12.86
C VAL A 46 -27.07 -1.06 -14.03
N PRO A 47 -26.93 -0.59 -15.27
CA PRO A 47 -26.86 -1.47 -16.43
C PRO A 47 -25.65 -2.44 -16.32
N PRO A 48 -25.78 -3.72 -16.74
CA PRO A 48 -24.70 -4.70 -16.63
C PRO A 48 -23.39 -4.28 -17.31
N ASN A 49 -23.45 -3.57 -18.44
CA ASN A 49 -22.29 -3.04 -19.14
C ASN A 49 -21.55 -1.96 -18.32
N VAL A 50 -22.28 -1.13 -17.58
CA VAL A 50 -21.69 -0.11 -16.69
C VAL A 50 -21.00 -0.78 -15.50
N ALA A 51 -21.62 -1.80 -14.92
CA ALA A 51 -21.01 -2.60 -13.83
C ALA A 51 -19.70 -3.27 -14.29
N LEU A 52 -19.70 -3.88 -15.48
CA LEU A 52 -18.49 -4.49 -16.05
C LEU A 52 -17.38 -3.44 -16.28
N ALA A 53 -17.73 -2.28 -16.85
CA ALA A 53 -16.76 -1.21 -17.09
C ALA A 53 -16.12 -0.70 -15.78
N ALA A 54 -16.93 -0.54 -14.73
CA ALA A 54 -16.45 -0.15 -13.41
C ALA A 54 -15.50 -1.21 -12.81
N LEU A 55 -15.85 -2.50 -12.94
CA LEU A 55 -15.00 -3.62 -12.49
C LEU A 55 -13.67 -3.66 -13.26
N VAL A 56 -13.69 -3.50 -14.58
CA VAL A 56 -12.47 -3.46 -15.41
C VAL A 56 -11.56 -2.31 -14.98
N LYS A 57 -12.12 -1.12 -14.73
CA LYS A 57 -11.34 0.02 -14.27
C LYS A 57 -10.75 -0.23 -12.88
N TRP A 58 -11.53 -0.79 -11.96
CA TRP A 58 -11.03 -1.18 -10.64
C TRP A 58 -9.87 -2.17 -10.76
N GLN A 59 -10.01 -3.20 -11.59
CA GLN A 59 -8.99 -4.22 -11.79
C GLN A 59 -7.71 -3.64 -12.38
N ARG A 60 -7.81 -2.76 -13.38
CA ARG A 60 -6.66 -2.05 -13.96
C ARG A 60 -5.92 -1.17 -12.94
N GLY A 61 -6.62 -0.67 -11.93
CA GLY A 61 -6.03 0.10 -10.83
C GLY A 61 -5.34 -0.75 -9.74
N GLN A 62 -5.33 -2.09 -9.86
CA GLN A 62 -4.80 -2.99 -8.82
C GLN A 62 -3.34 -2.69 -8.50
N ALA A 63 -2.47 -2.63 -9.51
CA ALA A 63 -1.04 -2.38 -9.31
C ALA A 63 -0.79 -1.09 -8.51
N ARG A 64 -1.52 0.00 -8.83
CA ARG A 64 -1.40 1.28 -8.10
C ARG A 64 -1.80 1.15 -6.63
N ARG A 65 -2.87 0.41 -6.32
CA ARG A 65 -3.27 0.18 -4.92
C ARG A 65 -2.23 -0.66 -4.19
N GLU A 66 -1.71 -1.69 -4.84
CA GLU A 66 -0.67 -2.54 -4.27
C GLU A 66 0.63 -1.78 -4.01
N SER A 67 1.08 -0.92 -4.92
CA SER A 67 2.22 -0.02 -4.71
C SER A 67 2.05 0.85 -3.45
N LYS A 68 0.88 1.47 -3.24
CA LYS A 68 0.63 2.28 -2.03
C LYS A 68 0.57 1.46 -0.75
N ILE A 69 0.14 0.20 -0.82
CA ILE A 69 0.22 -0.73 0.32
C ILE A 69 1.68 -1.13 0.58
N SER A 70 2.45 -1.44 -0.46
CA SER A 70 3.88 -1.78 -0.35
C SER A 70 4.70 -0.63 0.25
N ALA A 71 4.36 0.63 -0.06
CA ALA A 71 4.98 1.79 0.57
C ALA A 71 4.71 1.84 2.10
N VAL A 72 3.50 1.51 2.55
CA VAL A 72 3.19 1.38 3.98
C VAL A 72 3.97 0.23 4.61
N MET A 73 4.05 -0.92 3.93
CA MET A 73 4.83 -2.08 4.39
C MET A 73 6.32 -1.72 4.58
N LEU A 74 6.89 -0.94 3.65
CA LEU A 74 8.27 -0.47 3.74
C LEU A 74 8.50 0.40 4.99
N LEU A 75 7.59 1.34 5.27
CA LEU A 75 7.69 2.18 6.47
C LEU A 75 7.55 1.38 7.76
N LEU A 76 6.64 0.38 7.80
CA LEU A 76 6.51 -0.53 8.95
C LEU A 76 7.79 -1.34 9.17
N HIS A 77 8.40 -1.81 8.09
CA HIS A 77 9.66 -2.52 8.13
C HIS A 77 10.81 -1.64 8.63
N GLU A 78 10.92 -0.40 8.13
CA GLU A 78 11.90 0.60 8.59
C GLU A 78 11.67 1.04 10.04
N ALA A 79 10.42 0.99 10.51
CA ALA A 79 10.05 1.17 11.91
C ALA A 79 10.35 -0.06 12.80
N GLY A 80 10.86 -1.16 12.22
CA GLY A 80 11.34 -2.34 12.94
C GLY A 80 10.50 -3.60 12.77
N ALA A 81 9.46 -3.61 11.93
CA ALA A 81 8.72 -4.84 11.64
C ALA A 81 9.59 -5.83 10.87
N SER A 82 9.70 -7.07 11.36
CA SER A 82 10.36 -8.14 10.60
C SER A 82 9.52 -8.57 9.38
N GLU A 83 10.16 -9.01 8.30
CA GLU A 83 9.45 -9.54 7.13
C GLU A 83 8.52 -10.71 7.48
N ARG A 84 8.98 -11.58 8.40
CA ARG A 84 8.14 -12.67 8.92
C ARG A 84 6.92 -12.13 9.65
N GLY A 85 7.11 -11.14 10.53
CA GLY A 85 5.99 -10.53 11.26
C GLY A 85 5.01 -9.79 10.36
N LEU A 86 5.46 -9.23 9.24
CA LEU A 86 4.60 -8.66 8.20
C LEU A 86 3.87 -9.75 7.41
N ALA A 87 4.56 -10.82 7.02
CA ALA A 87 3.99 -11.97 6.34
C ALA A 87 2.85 -12.60 7.15
N ASP A 88 3.11 -12.87 8.43
CA ASP A 88 2.14 -13.45 9.35
C ASP A 88 0.94 -12.51 9.58
N ALA A 89 1.17 -11.20 9.74
CA ALA A 89 0.10 -10.22 9.99
C ALA A 89 -0.78 -9.94 8.76
N LEU A 90 -0.21 -10.01 7.55
CA LEU A 90 -0.90 -9.70 6.30
C LEU A 90 -1.38 -10.95 5.56
N GLY A 91 -1.13 -12.16 6.08
CA GLY A 91 -1.49 -13.42 5.43
C GLY A 91 -0.73 -13.64 4.11
N MET A 92 0.51 -13.15 4.02
CA MET A 92 1.33 -13.21 2.81
C MET A 92 2.49 -14.20 2.97
N SER A 93 3.04 -14.69 1.86
CA SER A 93 4.31 -15.43 1.90
C SER A 93 5.47 -14.48 2.20
N ARG A 94 6.53 -14.98 2.84
CA ARG A 94 7.75 -14.20 3.07
C ARG A 94 8.38 -13.69 1.76
N GLY A 95 8.35 -14.50 0.70
CA GLY A 95 8.85 -14.10 -0.62
C GLY A 95 8.06 -12.94 -1.22
N THR A 96 6.73 -12.96 -1.05
CA THR A 96 5.86 -11.84 -1.46
C THR A 96 6.18 -10.56 -0.70
N VAL A 97 6.40 -10.65 0.61
CA VAL A 97 6.79 -9.49 1.43
C VAL A 97 8.15 -8.94 0.96
N ALA A 98 9.16 -9.79 0.79
CA ALA A 98 10.47 -9.37 0.32
C ALA A 98 10.41 -8.68 -1.06
N ALA A 99 9.67 -9.26 -2.01
CA ALA A 99 9.49 -8.67 -3.34
C ALA A 99 8.81 -7.29 -3.26
N ARG A 100 7.73 -7.16 -2.48
CA ARG A 100 7.03 -5.87 -2.29
C ARG A 100 7.89 -4.82 -1.60
N LEU A 101 8.71 -5.22 -0.62
CA LEU A 101 9.65 -4.31 0.02
C LEU A 101 10.75 -3.84 -0.94
N ALA A 102 11.24 -4.71 -1.82
CA ALA A 102 12.24 -4.34 -2.83
C ALA A 102 11.64 -3.37 -3.87
N GLU A 103 10.45 -3.67 -4.38
CA GLU A 103 9.73 -2.82 -5.31
C GLU A 103 9.44 -1.43 -4.71
N ALA A 104 8.93 -1.38 -3.47
CA ALA A 104 8.66 -0.11 -2.80
C ALA A 104 9.91 0.74 -2.56
N ARG A 105 11.09 0.12 -2.36
CA ARG A 105 12.35 0.86 -2.28
C ARG A 105 12.71 1.46 -3.64
N ALA A 106 12.66 0.65 -4.70
CA ALA A 106 12.95 1.11 -6.05
C ALA A 106 12.01 2.25 -6.49
N GLU A 107 10.70 2.13 -6.23
CA GLU A 107 9.74 3.20 -6.52
C GLU A 107 10.06 4.48 -5.76
N ARG A 108 10.40 4.39 -4.47
CA ARG A 108 10.77 5.55 -3.66
C ARG A 108 12.04 6.23 -4.16
N ASP A 109 13.02 5.45 -4.58
CA ASP A 109 14.29 5.99 -5.10
C ASP A 109 14.04 6.73 -6.42
N VAL A 110 13.21 6.18 -7.31
CA VAL A 110 12.75 6.86 -8.55
C VAL A 110 11.97 8.14 -8.24
N GLU A 111 11.04 8.11 -7.27
CA GLU A 111 10.29 9.31 -6.85
C GLU A 111 11.22 10.39 -6.27
N ALA A 112 12.26 10.00 -5.53
CA ALA A 112 13.25 10.93 -4.97
C ALA A 112 14.16 11.54 -6.05
N GLU A 113 14.57 10.75 -7.04
CA GLU A 113 15.33 11.24 -8.21
C GLU A 113 14.52 12.24 -9.03
N ALA A 114 13.23 11.94 -9.27
CA ALA A 114 12.33 12.83 -10.01
C ALA A 114 12.06 14.15 -9.27
N ALA A 115 12.04 14.14 -7.93
CA ALA A 115 11.85 15.35 -7.12
C ALA A 115 13.11 16.24 -7.00
N SER A 116 14.27 15.72 -7.42
CA SER A 116 15.56 16.43 -7.38
C SER A 116 15.93 17.09 -8.71
N GLN A 117 15.07 16.96 -9.73
CA GLN A 117 15.18 17.58 -11.06
C GLN A 117 14.18 18.74 -11.18
#